data_AF-A0A371R7E1-F1
#
_entry.id   AF-A0A371R7E1-F1
#
_cell.length_a   1.000
_cell.length_b   1.000
_cell.length_c   1.000
_cell.angle_alpha   90.00
_cell.angle_beta   90.00
_cell.angle_gamma   90.00
#
_symmetry.space_group_name_H-M   'P 1'
#
loop_
_entity.id
_entity.type
_entity.pdbx_description
1 polymer ?
#
loop_
_entity_poly.entity_id
_entity_poly.type
_entity_poly.pdbx_seq_one_letter_code
_entity_poly.pdbx_strand_id
1 'polypeptide(L)'
;MTLSTTAHPDLSEVNDQVEQLIAQMSLEEKLAQLVGIWVGAGADGQSVAPMQSAQDDGAHDFNEFSKNGLGHLTRVFGTVPVSPAAGRSALG
;
A
#
# COMPACT_ATOMS: atom_id res chain seq x y z
N MET A 1 23.13 18.05 16.36
CA MET A 1 22.41 17.15 15.44
C MET A 1 21.72 18.01 14.39
N THR A 2 22.34 18.17 13.22
CA THR A 2 21.71 18.84 12.07
C THR A 2 20.74 17.85 11.43
N LEU A 3 19.45 18.17 11.43
CA LEU A 3 18.47 17.48 10.61
C LEU A 3 18.88 17.72 9.15
N SER A 4 19.39 16.70 8.47
CA SER A 4 19.53 16.76 7.01
C SER A 4 18.13 16.93 6.43
N THR A 5 17.84 18.13 5.93
CA THR A 5 16.65 18.38 5.11
C THR A 5 16.78 17.53 3.86
N THR A 6 16.05 16.42 3.79
CA THR A 6 15.82 15.71 2.54
C THR A 6 15.21 16.70 1.55
N ALA A 7 15.91 17.00 0.46
CA ALA A 7 15.34 17.78 -0.63
C ALA A 7 14.05 17.07 -1.09
N HIS A 8 12.91 17.77 -1.05
CA HIS A 8 11.70 17.26 -1.67
C HIS A 8 11.94 17.21 -3.18
N PRO A 9 11.61 16.10 -3.85
CA PRO A 9 11.81 16.00 -5.29
C PRO A 9 10.98 17.06 -6.01
N ASP A 10 11.48 17.51 -7.16
CA ASP A 10 10.72 18.38 -8.05
C ASP A 10 9.49 17.61 -8.57
N LEU A 11 8.31 18.20 -8.40
CA LEU A 11 7.06 17.57 -8.78
C LEU A 11 6.95 17.37 -10.29
N SER A 12 7.62 18.19 -11.12
CA SER A 12 7.62 17.95 -12.57
C SER A 12 8.45 16.72 -12.94
N GLU A 13 9.63 16.56 -12.33
CA GLU A 13 10.46 15.36 -12.54
C GLU A 13 9.73 14.10 -12.06
N VAL A 14 9.03 14.17 -10.92
CA VAL A 14 8.20 13.07 -10.42
C VAL A 14 7.08 12.74 -11.40
N ASN A 15 6.39 13.74 -11.94
CA ASN A 15 5.31 13.52 -12.90
C ASN A 15 5.83 12.84 -14.16
N ASP A 16 6.95 13.29 -14.71
CA ASP A 16 7.56 12.69 -15.90
C ASP A 16 7.97 11.23 -15.66
N GLN A 17 8.51 10.92 -14.49
CA GLN A 17 8.84 9.55 -14.09
C GLN A 17 7.60 8.66 -13.98
N VAL A 18 6.52 9.16 -13.38
CA VAL A 18 5.26 8.43 -13.24
C VAL A 18 4.63 8.17 -14.62
N GLU A 19 4.61 9.17 -15.51
CA GLU A 19 4.09 9.01 -16.87
C GLU A 19 4.88 7.97 -17.66
N GLN A 20 6.22 8.01 -17.58
CA GLN A 20 7.08 7.02 -18.22
C GLN A 20 6.87 5.62 -17.67
N LEU A 21 6.67 5.48 -16.36
CA LEU A 21 6.37 4.20 -15.72
C LEU A 21 5.03 3.64 -16.22
N ILE A 22 3.96 4.45 -16.19
CA ILE A 22 2.63 4.03 -16.65
C ILE A 22 2.65 3.68 -18.14
N ALA A 23 3.42 4.38 -18.97
CA ALA A 23 3.55 4.08 -20.39
C ALA A 23 4.17 2.70 -20.66
N GLN A 24 5.08 2.23 -19.79
CA GLN A 24 5.78 0.96 -19.92
C GLN A 24 5.00 -0.24 -19.32
N MET A 25 3.99 0.01 -18.49
CA MET A 25 3.17 -1.05 -17.89
C MET A 25 2.25 -1.73 -18.93
N SER A 26 2.18 -3.06 -18.81
CA SER A 26 1.11 -3.90 -19.36
C SER A 26 -0.27 -3.52 -18.82
N LEU A 27 -1.32 -4.07 -19.42
CA LEU A 27 -2.69 -3.84 -18.95
C LEU A 27 -2.87 -4.42 -17.55
N GLU A 28 -2.34 -5.61 -17.31
CA GLU A 28 -2.39 -6.32 -16.03
C GLU A 28 -1.71 -5.50 -14.92
N GLU A 29 -0.54 -4.92 -15.21
CA GLU A 29 0.17 -4.08 -14.25
C GLU A 29 -0.57 -2.77 -13.94
N LYS A 30 -1.23 -2.17 -14.93
CA LYS A 30 -2.08 -0.99 -14.75
C LYS A 30 -3.29 -1.30 -13.89
N LEU A 31 -3.98 -2.42 -14.16
CA LEU A 31 -5.14 -2.84 -13.39
C LEU A 31 -4.75 -3.17 -11.94
N ALA A 32 -3.56 -3.75 -11.73
CA ALA A 32 -3.05 -4.04 -10.39
C ALA A 32 -2.90 -2.78 -9.52
N GLN A 33 -2.60 -1.61 -10.11
CA GLN A 33 -2.52 -0.34 -9.35
C GLN A 33 -3.87 0.19 -8.88
N LEU A 34 -4.99 -0.31 -9.41
CA LEU A 34 -6.34 0.19 -9.12
C LEU A 34 -7.08 -0.62 -8.07
N VAL A 35 -6.50 -1.74 -7.62
CA VAL A 35 -7.09 -2.65 -6.64
C VAL A 35 -6.34 -2.59 -5.32
N GLY A 36 -7.01 -3.00 -4.25
CA GLY A 36 -6.43 -3.00 -2.91
C GLY A 36 -6.68 -4.32 -2.18
N ILE A 37 -5.79 -4.60 -1.24
CA ILE A 37 -5.82 -5.78 -0.38
C ILE A 37 -5.83 -5.34 1.09
N TRP A 38 -6.45 -6.18 1.91
CA TRP A 38 -6.46 -6.08 3.36
C TRP A 38 -5.40 -7.01 3.96
N VAL A 39 -4.15 -6.54 4.09
CA VAL A 39 -3.07 -7.33 4.70
C VAL A 39 -3.18 -7.23 6.22
N GLY A 40 -3.46 -8.36 6.89
CA GLY A 40 -3.56 -8.40 8.36
C GLY A 40 -4.82 -7.74 8.95
N ALA A 41 -5.85 -7.49 8.12
CA ALA A 41 -7.09 -6.94 8.63
C ALA A 41 -7.74 -7.90 9.63
N GLY A 42 -8.15 -7.37 10.79
CA GLY A 42 -8.73 -8.19 11.85
C GLY A 42 -7.72 -9.05 12.61
N ALA A 43 -6.41 -8.73 12.61
CA ALA A 43 -5.46 -9.37 13.52
C ALA A 43 -5.83 -9.19 15.02
N ASP A 44 -6.64 -8.17 15.33
CA ASP A 44 -7.29 -7.93 16.63
C ASP A 44 -8.80 -8.30 16.63
N GLY A 45 -9.30 -8.88 15.53
CA GLY A 45 -10.69 -9.30 15.34
C GLY A 45 -11.70 -8.18 15.13
N GLN A 46 -11.27 -6.91 15.05
CA GLN A 46 -12.20 -5.80 14.91
C GLN A 46 -12.38 -5.38 13.45
N SER A 47 -13.63 -5.23 13.03
CA SER A 47 -13.97 -4.66 11.73
C SER A 47 -13.48 -3.22 11.69
N VAL A 48 -12.52 -2.93 10.83
CA VAL A 48 -11.95 -1.59 10.69
C VAL A 48 -12.83 -0.72 9.78
N ALA A 49 -13.66 -1.31 8.91
CA ALA A 49 -14.60 -0.56 8.06
C ALA A 49 -16.00 -1.19 8.02
N PRO A 50 -17.06 -0.41 7.75
CA PRO A 50 -18.37 -0.95 7.37
C PRO A 50 -18.24 -1.85 6.13
N MET A 51 -18.95 -2.99 6.13
CA MET A 51 -18.94 -3.98 5.04
C MET A 51 -17.57 -4.62 4.72
N GLN A 52 -16.59 -4.56 5.63
CA GLN A 52 -15.28 -5.19 5.42
C GLN A 52 -15.39 -6.66 5.02
N SER A 53 -16.22 -7.45 5.71
CA SER A 53 -16.41 -8.88 5.43
C SER A 53 -17.01 -9.18 4.05
N ALA A 54 -17.66 -8.21 3.40
CA ALA A 54 -18.17 -8.37 2.04
C ALA A 54 -17.10 -8.04 0.97
N GLN A 55 -16.02 -7.37 1.37
CA GLN A 55 -14.87 -7.03 0.52
C GLN A 55 -13.65 -7.92 0.80
N ASP A 56 -13.68 -8.65 1.90
CA ASP A 56 -12.73 -9.67 2.28
C ASP A 56 -13.17 -11.00 1.65
N ASP A 57 -12.73 -11.24 0.42
CA ASP A 57 -12.97 -12.47 -0.33
C ASP A 57 -11.96 -13.59 0.05
N GLY A 58 -11.13 -13.36 1.07
CA GLY A 58 -10.15 -14.27 1.61
C GLY A 58 -8.80 -13.60 1.84
N ALA A 59 -7.97 -14.23 2.66
CA ALA A 59 -6.57 -13.84 2.80
C ALA A 59 -5.82 -14.21 1.52
N HIS A 60 -5.69 -13.28 0.59
CA HIS A 60 -4.77 -13.42 -0.54
C HIS A 60 -3.34 -13.32 -0.02
N ASP A 61 -2.49 -14.26 -0.42
CA ASP A 61 -1.05 -14.14 -0.19
C ASP A 61 -0.56 -12.83 -0.82
N PHE A 62 0.14 -12.00 -0.04
CA PHE A 62 0.58 -10.69 -0.51
C PHE A 62 1.53 -10.82 -1.71
N ASN A 63 2.37 -11.86 -1.75
CA ASN A 63 3.27 -12.08 -2.89
C ASN A 63 2.49 -12.42 -4.16
N GLU A 64 1.44 -13.23 -4.04
CA GLU A 64 0.56 -13.53 -5.18
C GLU A 64 -0.23 -12.30 -5.63
N PHE A 65 -0.79 -11.52 -4.70
CA PHE A 65 -1.50 -10.28 -5.01
C PHE A 65 -0.59 -9.28 -5.72
N SER A 66 0.63 -9.10 -5.22
CA SER A 66 1.56 -8.08 -5.71
C SER A 66 2.36 -8.47 -6.95
N LYS A 67 2.15 -9.67 -7.51
CA LYS A 67 2.94 -10.22 -8.63
C LYS A 67 3.00 -9.33 -9.87
N ASN A 68 1.92 -8.57 -10.13
CA ASN A 68 1.81 -7.65 -11.27
C ASN A 68 1.85 -6.18 -10.83
N GLY A 69 2.15 -5.89 -9.56
CA GLY A 69 2.13 -4.53 -9.03
C GLY A 69 1.63 -4.47 -7.59
N LEU A 70 2.05 -3.44 -6.86
CA LEU A 70 1.78 -3.33 -5.42
C LEU A 70 0.30 -3.19 -5.06
N GLY A 71 -0.47 -2.47 -5.89
CA GLY A 71 -1.84 -2.07 -5.56
C GLY A 71 -1.91 -1.19 -4.30
N HIS A 72 -3.03 -1.24 -3.59
CA HIS A 72 -3.25 -0.50 -2.35
C HIS A 72 -3.22 -1.41 -1.12
N LEU A 73 -2.47 -1.00 -0.10
CA LEU A 73 -2.49 -1.65 1.21
C LEU A 73 -3.53 -0.97 2.11
N THR A 74 -4.58 -1.69 2.47
CA THR A 74 -5.72 -1.10 3.18
C THR A 74 -5.59 -1.30 4.68
N ARG A 75 -5.37 -0.19 5.40
CA ARG A 75 -5.34 -0.11 6.88
C ARG A 75 -4.42 -1.13 7.57
N VAL A 76 -3.18 -1.24 7.11
CA VAL A 76 -2.17 -2.17 7.65
C VAL A 76 -1.93 -2.01 9.17
N PHE A 77 -2.20 -0.82 9.72
CA PHE A 77 -2.06 -0.53 11.17
C PHE A 77 -3.41 -0.41 11.91
N GLY A 78 -4.53 -0.76 11.28
CA GLY A 78 -5.85 -0.62 11.88
C GLY A 78 -6.34 0.83 11.95
N THR A 79 -7.07 1.16 13.03
CA THR A 79 -7.67 2.50 13.28
C THR A 79 -6.95 3.30 14.36
N VAL A 80 -5.95 2.71 15.01
CA VAL A 80 -5.24 3.30 16.15
C VAL A 80 -3.83 3.72 15.70
N PRO A 81 -3.33 4.89 16.13
CA PRO A 81 -1.96 5.31 15.83
C PRO A 81 -0.92 4.30 16.33
N VAL A 82 0.10 4.05 15.52
CA VAL A 82 1.28 3.27 15.88
C VAL A 82 2.53 4.14 15.87
N SER A 83 3.52 3.80 16.70
CA SER A 83 4.83 4.47 16.63
C SER A 83 5.56 4.09 15.33
N PRO A 84 6.45 4.94 14.80
CA PRO A 84 7.22 4.61 13.59
C PRO A 84 8.04 3.32 13.72
N ALA A 85 8.62 3.07 14.90
CA ALA A 85 9.39 1.86 15.17
C ALA A 85 8.50 0.60 15.14
N ALA A 86 7.31 0.67 15.75
CA ALA A 86 6.35 -0.42 15.72
C ALA A 86 5.80 -0.66 14.31
N GLY A 87 5.44 0.41 13.58
CA GLY A 87 4.96 0.31 12.20
C GLY A 87 5.99 -0.32 11.26
N ARG A 88 7.27 0.06 11.37
CA ARG A 88 8.36 -0.57 10.61
C ARG A 88 8.48 -2.07 10.90
N SER A 89 8.36 -2.46 12.18
CA SER A 89 8.45 -3.87 12.58
C SER A 89 7.27 -4.70 12.12
N ALA A 90 6.09 -4.10 11.92
CA ALA A 90 4.90 -4.81 11.44
C ALA A 90 4.91 -5.05 9.92
N LEU A 91 5.79 -4.37 9.19
CA LEU A 91 5.95 -4.47 7.73
C LEU A 91 7.17 -5.31 7.30
N GLY A 92 7.94 -5.86 8.27
CA GLY A 92 9.24 -6.50 8.03
C GLY A 92 9.28 -7.94 8.52
#